data_AF-B2WGQ1-F1
#
_entry.id   AF-B2WGQ1-F1
#
_cell.length_a   1.000
_cell.length_b   1.000
_cell.length_c   1.000
_cell.angle_alpha   90.00
_cell.angle_beta   90.00
_cell.angle_gamma   90.00
#
_symmetry.space_group_name_H-M   'P 1'
#
loop_
_entity.id
_entity.type
_entity.pdbx_description
1 polymer ?
#
loop_
_entity_poly.entity_id
_entity_poly.type
_entity_poly.pdbx_seq_one_letter_code
_entity_poly.pdbx_strand_id
1 'polypeptide(L)'
;MTLMLDTTPIKYKALCLHGIGTNVDIFESQTAALRQQLIPHFDWDFIEGSHFWPAAKGVCEIFGTHQVCYSYFDGTAQSALNAIEDLAAYVIENGPFDVLIGFSLGAAMIATLLLSSEHSKARSNIKSVALLCATLPSDWNELLNGRITQLRARDVKEDRRIKIPSVHAWSPDDVDYPGESIEVLRMCVSSRRVEITHSMGHSVPFQGEELIQFAKAMATMLLFIHPVFLQMAPQSQAPPTPSLHPDEISHSYVVFIGITSAMTALATACVIARFASRLKTISLWWDDWAILASLVFAYGFLTTTVLVATVGGAGYHISEYSLAQLEKYLKIALANNVIYNASITLSKASVLLFYRRMFSVDRRLAISVNITAFILVGYFFAAAGGLIFSNNPIVGQWNLAVPSTSINNRAFWLAMAIVNISLDVIILALPQARVWTLQLSRTRKILISLVFLLGGLHLDNGGNGHIHHMRLSANDTWLVQSREGQEASRKWISIWAV
;
A
#
# COMPACT_ATOMS: atom_id res chain seq x y z
N MET A 1 8.91 24.29 -40.40
CA MET A 1 7.96 23.19 -40.15
C MET A 1 8.60 22.29 -39.11
N THR A 2 8.39 22.63 -37.84
CA THR A 2 9.02 21.96 -36.70
C THR A 2 8.23 20.69 -36.42
N LEU A 3 8.83 19.53 -36.67
CA LEU A 3 8.30 18.22 -36.25
C LEU A 3 8.28 18.19 -34.73
N MET A 4 7.10 18.34 -34.14
CA MET A 4 6.82 18.00 -32.75
C MET A 4 7.06 16.49 -32.60
N LEU A 5 8.21 16.10 -32.05
CA LEU A 5 8.43 14.74 -31.59
C LEU A 5 7.52 14.50 -30.38
N ASP A 6 6.61 13.55 -30.51
CA ASP A 6 5.72 13.09 -29.46
C ASP A 6 6.56 12.49 -28.31
N THR A 7 6.62 13.21 -27.18
CA THR A 7 7.37 12.82 -25.97
C THR A 7 6.52 12.01 -25.00
N THR A 8 5.50 11.29 -25.47
CA THR A 8 4.68 10.44 -24.60
C THR A 8 5.50 9.24 -24.06
N PRO A 9 5.56 9.04 -22.74
CA PRO A 9 6.25 7.88 -22.19
C PRO A 9 5.55 6.58 -22.59
N ILE A 10 6.31 5.58 -23.04
CA ILE A 10 5.80 4.25 -23.45
C ILE A 10 5.16 3.59 -22.23
N LYS A 11 3.84 3.37 -22.26
CA LYS A 11 3.09 2.61 -21.25
C LYS A 11 2.93 1.16 -21.70
N TYR A 12 3.57 0.24 -20.97
CA TYR A 12 3.43 -1.20 -21.14
C TYR A 12 2.09 -1.67 -20.57
N LYS A 13 1.43 -2.65 -21.19
CA LYS A 13 0.20 -3.27 -20.67
C LYS A 13 0.50 -4.66 -20.14
N ALA A 14 0.18 -4.92 -18.87
CA ALA A 14 0.42 -6.20 -18.20
C ALA A 14 -0.89 -6.84 -17.73
N LEU A 15 -1.05 -8.13 -18.02
CA LEU A 15 -2.18 -8.94 -17.53
C LEU A 15 -1.68 -9.95 -16.50
N CYS A 16 -2.31 -9.98 -15.32
CA CYS A 16 -1.86 -10.75 -14.16
C CYS A 16 -2.88 -11.82 -13.77
N LEU A 17 -2.42 -13.08 -13.66
CA LEU A 17 -3.22 -14.24 -13.27
C LEU A 17 -2.69 -14.86 -11.97
N HIS A 18 -3.57 -14.97 -10.97
CA HIS A 18 -3.24 -15.46 -9.64
C HIS A 18 -3.14 -16.99 -9.56
N GLY A 19 -2.71 -17.51 -8.41
CA GLY A 19 -2.60 -18.96 -8.18
C GLY A 19 -3.94 -19.59 -7.75
N ILE A 20 -4.01 -20.92 -7.75
CA ILE A 20 -5.19 -21.60 -7.21
C ILE A 20 -5.31 -21.34 -5.70
N GLY A 21 -6.53 -21.11 -5.20
CA GLY A 21 -6.74 -20.86 -3.78
C GLY A 21 -6.20 -19.50 -3.30
N THR A 22 -6.12 -18.52 -4.21
CA THR A 22 -5.86 -17.10 -3.91
C THR A 22 -6.92 -16.22 -4.56
N ASN A 23 -6.74 -14.90 -4.57
CA ASN A 23 -7.61 -13.95 -5.28
C ASN A 23 -6.79 -12.78 -5.84
N VAL A 24 -7.45 -11.84 -6.54
CA VAL A 24 -6.78 -10.67 -7.14
C VAL A 24 -6.07 -9.83 -6.09
N ASP A 25 -6.69 -9.54 -4.94
CA ASP A 25 -6.09 -8.70 -3.91
C ASP A 25 -4.81 -9.33 -3.31
N ILE A 26 -4.82 -10.65 -3.08
CA ILE A 26 -3.66 -11.40 -2.59
C ILE A 26 -2.54 -11.35 -3.62
N PHE A 27 -2.85 -11.61 -4.89
CA PHE A 27 -1.82 -11.65 -5.92
C PHE A 27 -1.26 -10.26 -6.25
N GLU A 28 -2.10 -9.24 -6.22
CA GLU A 28 -1.66 -7.85 -6.30
C GLU A 28 -0.72 -7.51 -5.13
N SER A 29 -1.02 -7.99 -3.91
CA SER A 29 -0.16 -7.81 -2.74
C SER A 29 1.18 -8.55 -2.87
N GLN A 30 1.16 -9.81 -3.32
CA GLN A 30 2.36 -10.64 -3.51
C GLN A 30 3.32 -10.05 -4.57
N THR A 31 2.77 -9.47 -5.63
CA THR A 31 3.55 -8.87 -6.72
C THR A 31 3.89 -7.39 -6.46
N ALA A 32 3.45 -6.79 -5.36
CA ALA A 32 3.65 -5.37 -5.09
C ALA A 32 5.14 -4.96 -5.11
N ALA A 33 6.02 -5.77 -4.51
CA ALA A 33 7.45 -5.49 -4.49
C ALA A 33 8.08 -5.55 -5.90
N LEU A 34 7.63 -6.48 -6.75
CA LEU A 34 8.04 -6.56 -8.14
C LEU A 34 7.58 -5.34 -8.93
N ARG A 35 6.30 -4.98 -8.80
CA ARG A 35 5.72 -3.82 -9.49
C ARG A 35 6.44 -2.53 -9.10
N GLN A 36 6.89 -2.41 -7.85
CA GLN A 36 7.69 -1.28 -7.38
C GLN A 36 9.09 -1.20 -8.01
N GLN A 37 9.69 -2.32 -8.39
CA GLN A 37 11.00 -2.35 -9.07
C GLN A 37 10.90 -2.04 -10.58
N LEU A 38 9.71 -2.17 -11.16
CA LEU A 38 9.44 -1.90 -12.57
C LEU A 38 9.01 -0.44 -12.75
N ILE A 39 9.95 0.47 -13.07
CA ILE A 39 9.73 1.94 -13.16
C ILE A 39 10.03 2.47 -14.58
N PRO A 40 9.20 3.41 -15.14
CA PRO A 40 7.76 3.62 -14.91
C PRO A 40 6.95 3.17 -16.14
N HIS A 41 5.62 3.21 -16.01
CA HIS A 41 4.63 3.03 -17.09
C HIS A 41 4.18 1.58 -17.37
N PHE A 42 3.54 0.95 -16.39
CA PHE A 42 2.66 -0.20 -16.65
C PHE A 42 1.19 0.14 -16.43
N ASP A 43 0.33 -0.37 -17.30
CA ASP A 43 -1.10 -0.54 -17.09
C ASP A 43 -1.32 -1.96 -16.58
N TRP A 44 -1.64 -2.09 -15.30
CA TRP A 44 -1.80 -3.39 -14.65
C TRP A 44 -3.25 -3.83 -14.67
N ASP A 45 -3.46 -5.02 -15.19
CA ASP A 45 -4.76 -5.67 -15.26
C ASP A 45 -4.70 -7.00 -14.52
N PHE A 46 -5.70 -7.29 -13.70
CA PHE A 46 -5.75 -8.49 -12.86
C PHE A 46 -7.09 -9.21 -13.06
N ILE A 47 -7.05 -10.50 -13.35
CA ILE A 47 -8.25 -11.32 -13.58
C ILE A 47 -8.52 -12.20 -12.36
N GLU A 48 -9.76 -12.15 -11.87
CA GLU A 48 -10.27 -12.98 -10.77
C GLU A 48 -10.79 -14.33 -11.27
N GLY A 49 -10.57 -15.37 -10.47
CA GLY A 49 -11.14 -16.70 -10.72
C GLY A 49 -12.66 -16.73 -10.55
N SER A 50 -13.34 -17.58 -11.32
CA SER A 50 -14.80 -17.69 -11.34
C SER A 50 -15.38 -18.69 -10.33
N HIS A 51 -14.54 -19.54 -9.72
CA HIS A 51 -14.99 -20.62 -8.83
C HIS A 51 -14.38 -20.48 -7.44
N PHE A 52 -15.21 -20.58 -6.39
CA PHE A 52 -14.72 -20.62 -5.01
C PHE A 52 -13.79 -21.81 -4.79
N TRP A 53 -12.68 -21.57 -4.09
CA TRP A 53 -11.68 -22.58 -3.79
C TRP A 53 -11.13 -22.44 -2.37
N PRO A 54 -10.76 -23.55 -1.69
CA PRO A 54 -10.04 -23.46 -0.42
C PRO A 54 -8.76 -22.63 -0.53
N ALA A 55 -8.46 -21.85 0.51
CA ALA A 55 -7.26 -21.04 0.55
C ALA A 55 -6.00 -21.91 0.42
N ALA A 56 -5.04 -21.46 -0.40
CA ALA A 56 -3.77 -22.15 -0.57
C ALA A 56 -2.94 -22.13 0.72
N LYS A 57 -1.99 -23.05 0.81
CA LYS A 57 -1.09 -23.19 1.96
C LYS A 57 -0.37 -21.86 2.25
N GLY A 58 -0.31 -21.46 3.51
CA GLY A 58 0.30 -20.18 3.93
C GLY A 58 -0.56 -18.93 3.70
N VAL A 59 -1.61 -18.98 2.86
CA VAL A 59 -2.49 -17.82 2.62
C VAL A 59 -3.22 -17.42 3.91
N CYS A 60 -3.82 -18.37 4.62
CA CYS A 60 -4.53 -18.08 5.87
C CYS A 60 -3.61 -17.52 6.96
N GLU A 61 -2.33 -17.92 6.97
CA GLU A 61 -1.34 -17.47 7.96
C GLU A 61 -0.92 -16.01 7.71
N ILE A 62 -0.84 -15.61 6.44
CA ILE A 62 -0.37 -14.28 6.03
C ILE A 62 -1.53 -13.28 5.89
N PHE A 63 -2.66 -13.71 5.32
CA PHE A 63 -3.80 -12.85 4.96
C PHE A 63 -5.05 -13.07 5.81
N GLY A 64 -5.01 -14.03 6.74
CA GLY A 64 -6.10 -14.34 7.67
C GLY A 64 -7.10 -15.38 7.12
N THR A 65 -7.87 -16.00 8.02
CA THR A 65 -8.78 -17.11 7.72
C THR A 65 -10.11 -16.71 7.07
N HIS A 66 -10.38 -15.42 6.93
CA HIS A 66 -11.65 -14.90 6.40
C HIS A 66 -11.58 -14.56 4.91
N GLN A 67 -10.44 -14.78 4.26
CA GLN A 67 -10.27 -14.48 2.84
C GLN A 67 -11.03 -15.48 1.98
N VAL A 68 -11.80 -14.94 1.05
CA VAL A 68 -12.48 -15.72 0.01
C VAL A 68 -11.50 -15.91 -1.13
N CYS A 69 -11.24 -17.16 -1.50
CA CYS A 69 -10.26 -17.55 -2.50
C CYS A 69 -10.93 -18.25 -3.67
N TYR A 70 -10.26 -18.24 -4.82
CA TYR A 70 -10.80 -18.67 -6.09
C TYR A 70 -9.84 -19.58 -6.86
N SER A 71 -10.43 -20.29 -7.82
CA SER A 71 -9.78 -20.98 -8.93
C SER A 71 -10.46 -20.51 -10.22
N TYR A 72 -9.73 -20.58 -11.33
CA TYR A 72 -10.29 -20.26 -12.65
C TYR A 72 -11.20 -21.36 -13.19
N PHE A 73 -11.10 -22.59 -12.65
CA PHE A 73 -11.94 -23.71 -13.02
C PHE A 73 -12.14 -24.66 -11.83
N ASP A 74 -13.21 -25.46 -11.86
CA ASP A 74 -13.67 -26.32 -10.75
C ASP A 74 -13.03 -27.73 -10.71
N GLY A 75 -12.03 -27.97 -11.55
CA GLY A 75 -11.38 -29.27 -11.71
C GLY A 75 -12.03 -30.19 -12.74
N THR A 76 -13.05 -29.73 -13.48
CA THR A 76 -13.58 -30.44 -14.65
C THR A 76 -12.92 -29.98 -15.95
N ALA A 77 -12.81 -30.87 -16.93
CA ALA A 77 -12.21 -30.53 -18.22
C ALA A 77 -12.97 -29.42 -18.96
N GLN A 78 -14.31 -29.40 -18.82
CA GLN A 78 -15.15 -28.38 -19.44
C GLN A 78 -14.91 -27.00 -18.84
N SER A 79 -14.85 -26.87 -17.51
CA SER A 79 -14.59 -25.57 -16.88
C SER A 79 -13.17 -25.09 -17.15
N ALA A 80 -12.19 -26.00 -17.20
CA ALA A 80 -10.82 -25.67 -17.59
C ALA A 80 -10.73 -25.18 -19.04
N LEU A 81 -11.47 -25.82 -19.96
CA LEU A 81 -11.56 -25.37 -21.36
C LEU A 81 -12.18 -23.98 -21.44
N ASN A 82 -13.31 -23.76 -20.78
CA ASN A 82 -13.97 -22.45 -20.75
C ASN A 82 -13.04 -21.36 -20.18
N ALA A 83 -12.28 -21.66 -19.13
CA ALA A 83 -11.36 -20.69 -18.53
C ALA A 83 -10.24 -20.27 -19.49
N ILE A 84 -9.75 -21.18 -20.35
CA ILE A 84 -8.74 -20.85 -21.38
C ILE A 84 -9.36 -20.04 -22.52
N GLU A 85 -10.59 -20.39 -22.94
CA GLU A 85 -11.34 -19.62 -23.95
C GLU A 85 -11.65 -18.20 -23.46
N ASP A 86 -12.09 -18.05 -22.20
CA ASP A 86 -12.36 -16.76 -21.57
C ASP A 86 -11.08 -15.92 -21.49
N LEU A 87 -9.94 -16.53 -21.11
CA LEU A 87 -8.64 -15.86 -21.13
C LEU A 87 -8.25 -15.42 -22.56
N ALA A 88 -8.45 -16.28 -23.55
CA ALA A 88 -8.15 -15.96 -24.94
C ALA A 88 -9.01 -14.79 -25.45
N ALA A 89 -10.31 -14.81 -25.15
CA ALA A 89 -11.25 -13.75 -25.48
C ALA A 89 -10.82 -12.43 -24.82
N TYR A 90 -10.48 -12.46 -23.54
CA TYR A 90 -10.02 -11.30 -22.80
C TYR A 90 -8.75 -10.68 -23.40
N VAL A 91 -7.77 -11.52 -23.76
CA VAL A 91 -6.53 -11.08 -24.44
C VAL A 91 -6.81 -10.47 -25.82
N ILE A 92 -7.81 -10.96 -26.53
CA ILE A 92 -8.21 -10.43 -27.83
C ILE A 92 -8.91 -9.08 -27.69
N GLU A 93 -9.82 -8.95 -26.71
CA GLU A 93 -10.65 -7.76 -26.49
C GLU A 93 -9.88 -6.62 -25.84
N ASN A 94 -9.08 -6.92 -24.81
CA ASN A 94 -8.38 -5.94 -23.99
C ASN A 94 -6.90 -5.79 -24.38
N GLY A 95 -6.37 -6.65 -25.26
CA GLY A 95 -4.99 -6.55 -25.72
C GLY A 95 -4.75 -5.42 -26.75
N PRO A 96 -3.54 -5.34 -27.34
CA PRO A 96 -2.42 -6.24 -27.11
C PRO A 96 -1.75 -6.00 -25.75
N PHE A 97 -1.30 -7.08 -25.12
CA PHE A 97 -0.54 -7.06 -23.87
C PHE A 97 0.95 -7.20 -24.14
N ASP A 98 1.74 -6.35 -23.49
CA ASP A 98 3.20 -6.41 -23.55
C ASP A 98 3.74 -7.60 -22.76
N VAL A 99 3.13 -7.89 -21.62
CA VAL A 99 3.47 -9.06 -20.80
C VAL A 99 2.25 -9.68 -20.14
N LEU A 100 2.17 -11.01 -20.16
CA LEU A 100 1.27 -11.76 -19.28
C LEU A 100 2.08 -12.32 -18.11
N ILE A 101 1.62 -12.12 -16.88
CA ILE A 101 2.27 -12.57 -15.65
C ILE A 101 1.36 -13.59 -14.97
N GLY A 102 1.84 -14.81 -14.77
CA GLY A 102 1.09 -15.85 -14.09
C GLY A 102 1.86 -16.41 -12.92
N PHE A 103 1.15 -16.72 -11.84
CA PHE A 103 1.68 -17.48 -10.72
C PHE A 103 0.98 -18.83 -10.59
N SER A 104 1.74 -19.91 -10.39
CA SER A 104 1.20 -21.26 -10.16
C SER A 104 0.19 -21.65 -11.25
N LEU A 105 -1.09 -21.88 -10.89
CA LEU A 105 -2.17 -22.14 -11.84
C LEU A 105 -2.32 -21.07 -12.93
N GLY A 106 -2.18 -19.78 -12.60
CA GLY A 106 -2.22 -18.70 -13.58
C GLY A 106 -1.12 -18.82 -14.63
N ALA A 107 0.08 -19.29 -14.24
CA ALA A 107 1.17 -19.56 -15.17
C ALA A 107 0.86 -20.76 -16.08
N ALA A 108 0.26 -21.81 -15.52
CA ALA A 108 -0.19 -22.99 -16.28
C ALA A 108 -1.25 -22.62 -17.32
N MET A 109 -2.18 -21.72 -16.99
CA MET A 109 -3.19 -21.23 -17.94
C MET A 109 -2.58 -20.46 -19.10
N ILE A 110 -1.64 -19.55 -18.82
CA ILE A 110 -0.90 -18.83 -19.87
C ILE A 110 -0.16 -19.83 -20.76
N ALA A 111 0.55 -20.80 -20.18
CA ALA A 111 1.27 -21.81 -20.94
C ALA A 111 0.31 -22.68 -21.80
N THR A 112 -0.86 -23.05 -21.27
CA THR A 112 -1.89 -23.82 -21.99
C THR A 112 -2.39 -23.03 -23.21
N LEU A 113 -2.71 -21.75 -23.04
CA LEU A 113 -3.13 -20.86 -24.12
C LEU A 113 -2.06 -20.75 -25.22
N LEU A 114 -0.79 -20.57 -24.84
CA LEU A 114 0.32 -20.39 -25.78
C LEU A 114 0.67 -21.67 -26.55
N LEU A 115 0.48 -22.84 -25.92
CA LEU A 115 0.74 -24.16 -26.52
C LEU A 115 -0.42 -24.68 -27.38
N SER A 116 -1.63 -24.14 -27.19
CA SER A 116 -2.82 -24.52 -27.98
C SER A 116 -2.68 -24.14 -29.47
N SER A 117 -3.22 -24.98 -30.36
CA SER A 117 -3.30 -24.72 -31.80
C SER A 117 -4.33 -23.66 -32.15
N GLU A 118 -5.43 -23.57 -31.40
CA GLU A 118 -6.65 -22.84 -31.77
C GLU A 118 -6.54 -21.32 -31.54
N HIS A 119 -5.71 -20.90 -30.58
CA HIS A 119 -5.69 -19.50 -30.13
C HIS A 119 -4.64 -18.64 -30.83
N SER A 120 -4.48 -18.78 -32.16
CA SER A 120 -3.49 -18.00 -32.93
C SER A 120 -3.67 -16.48 -32.75
N LYS A 121 -4.92 -15.99 -32.74
CA LYS A 121 -5.24 -14.56 -32.57
C LYS A 121 -4.92 -14.03 -31.17
N ALA A 122 -5.22 -14.79 -30.12
CA ALA A 122 -4.84 -14.40 -28.76
C ALA A 122 -3.31 -14.38 -28.60
N ARG A 123 -2.62 -15.40 -29.15
CA ARG A 123 -1.15 -15.48 -29.13
C ARG A 123 -0.49 -14.29 -29.82
N SER A 124 -1.03 -13.79 -30.93
CA SER A 124 -0.49 -12.58 -31.59
C SER A 124 -0.66 -11.29 -30.78
N ASN A 125 -1.57 -11.28 -29.81
CA ASN A 125 -1.80 -10.15 -28.90
C ASN A 125 -0.93 -10.21 -27.63
N ILE A 126 -0.04 -11.21 -27.50
CA ILE A 126 0.85 -11.37 -26.33
C ILE A 126 2.29 -11.21 -26.80
N LYS A 127 2.98 -10.16 -26.34
CA LYS A 127 4.36 -9.92 -26.75
C LYS A 127 5.38 -10.68 -25.93
N SER A 128 5.11 -10.93 -24.64
CA SER A 128 5.98 -11.71 -23.75
C SER A 128 5.25 -12.28 -22.54
N VAL A 129 5.93 -13.11 -21.75
CA VAL A 129 5.39 -13.70 -20.51
C VAL A 129 6.37 -13.72 -19.35
N ALA A 130 5.84 -13.64 -18.13
CA ALA A 130 6.55 -13.95 -16.90
C ALA A 130 5.81 -15.07 -16.16
N LEU A 131 6.47 -16.21 -15.97
CA LEU A 131 5.89 -17.42 -15.38
C LEU A 131 6.54 -17.68 -14.01
N LEU A 132 5.74 -17.56 -12.95
CA LEU A 132 6.19 -17.62 -11.56
C LEU A 132 5.76 -18.94 -10.91
N CYS A 133 6.72 -19.72 -10.41
CA CYS A 133 6.48 -21.03 -9.79
C CYS A 133 5.41 -21.85 -10.57
N ALA A 134 5.59 -21.92 -11.88
CA ALA A 134 4.57 -22.45 -12.78
C ALA A 134 4.29 -23.94 -12.49
N THR A 135 3.01 -24.28 -12.44
CA THR A 135 2.54 -25.67 -12.51
C THR A 135 2.37 -26.10 -13.96
N LEU A 136 2.21 -27.40 -14.20
CA LEU A 136 2.12 -27.92 -15.57
C LEU A 136 0.85 -27.43 -16.30
N PRO A 137 0.97 -27.01 -17.57
CA PRO A 137 -0.19 -26.67 -18.40
C PRO A 137 -1.04 -27.91 -18.71
N SER A 138 -2.32 -27.69 -18.98
CA SER A 138 -3.23 -28.72 -19.48
C SER A 138 -2.99 -29.01 -20.96
N ASP A 139 -3.15 -30.26 -21.39
CA ASP A 139 -3.18 -30.60 -22.81
C ASP A 139 -4.52 -30.15 -23.41
N TRP A 140 -4.45 -29.17 -24.30
CA TRP A 140 -5.59 -28.62 -25.02
C TRP A 140 -6.45 -29.69 -25.73
N ASN A 141 -5.81 -30.69 -26.36
CA ASN A 141 -6.54 -31.73 -27.09
C ASN A 141 -7.26 -32.68 -26.13
N GLU A 142 -6.67 -32.95 -24.97
CA GLU A 142 -7.31 -33.78 -23.95
C GLU A 142 -8.47 -33.03 -23.28
N LEU A 143 -8.36 -31.72 -23.08
CA LEU A 143 -9.46 -30.88 -22.60
C LEU A 143 -10.67 -30.94 -23.55
N LEU A 144 -10.43 -30.85 -24.87
CA LEU A 144 -11.49 -31.03 -25.89
C LEU A 144 -12.14 -32.42 -25.82
N ASN A 145 -11.39 -33.44 -25.41
CA ASN A 145 -11.88 -34.81 -25.20
C ASN A 145 -12.52 -35.02 -23.82
N GLY A 146 -12.71 -33.95 -23.02
CA GLY A 146 -13.30 -34.02 -21.69
C GLY A 146 -12.37 -34.60 -20.62
N ARG A 147 -11.05 -34.60 -20.84
CA ARG A 147 -10.05 -35.11 -19.88
C ARG A 147 -9.08 -34.01 -19.44
N ILE A 148 -8.72 -33.99 -18.16
CA ILE A 148 -7.64 -33.14 -17.65
C ILE A 148 -6.36 -33.98 -17.63
N THR A 149 -5.45 -33.66 -18.55
CA THR A 149 -4.11 -34.27 -18.63
C THR A 149 -3.10 -33.15 -18.63
N GLN A 150 -2.10 -33.19 -17.74
CA GLN A 150 -1.02 -32.20 -17.76
C GLN A 150 0.04 -32.55 -18.82
N LEU A 151 0.48 -31.55 -19.58
CA LEU A 151 1.57 -31.66 -20.54
C LEU A 151 2.92 -31.66 -19.82
N ARG A 152 3.83 -32.56 -20.21
CA ARG A 152 5.25 -32.52 -19.82
C ARG A 152 6.08 -31.98 -20.97
N ALA A 153 7.31 -31.53 -20.67
CA ALA A 153 8.18 -30.92 -21.68
C ALA A 153 8.48 -31.86 -22.85
N ARG A 154 8.58 -33.17 -22.56
CA ARG A 154 8.80 -34.24 -23.56
C ARG A 154 7.65 -34.40 -24.56
N ASP A 155 6.44 -33.98 -24.19
CA ASP A 155 5.25 -34.10 -25.02
C ASP A 155 5.13 -32.92 -26.01
N VAL A 156 5.89 -31.84 -25.76
CA VAL A 156 5.92 -30.63 -26.59
C VAL A 156 7.05 -30.71 -27.62
N LYS A 157 6.68 -30.90 -28.89
CA LYS A 157 7.61 -30.87 -30.03
C LYS A 157 8.24 -29.48 -30.19
N GLU A 158 9.46 -29.44 -30.75
CA GLU A 158 10.26 -28.21 -30.92
C GLU A 158 9.52 -27.09 -31.66
N ASP A 159 8.75 -27.43 -32.70
CA ASP A 159 7.99 -26.50 -33.52
C ASP A 159 6.79 -25.87 -32.79
N ARG A 160 6.28 -26.56 -31.75
CA ARG A 160 5.17 -26.14 -30.88
C ARG A 160 5.61 -25.42 -29.60
N ARG A 161 6.90 -25.34 -29.30
CA ARG A 161 7.40 -24.60 -28.14
C ARG A 161 6.99 -23.14 -28.16
N ILE A 162 6.88 -22.54 -26.98
CA ILE A 162 6.55 -21.11 -26.80
C ILE A 162 7.73 -20.26 -27.31
N LYS A 163 7.48 -19.45 -28.35
CA LYS A 163 8.51 -18.69 -29.10
C LYS A 163 8.61 -17.21 -28.72
N ILE A 164 7.66 -16.71 -27.93
CA ILE A 164 7.71 -15.33 -27.41
C ILE A 164 8.74 -15.24 -26.28
N PRO A 165 9.35 -14.08 -26.05
CA PRO A 165 10.21 -13.85 -24.89
C PRO A 165 9.54 -14.26 -23.59
N SER A 166 10.28 -14.93 -22.70
CA SER A 166 9.76 -15.40 -21.42
C SER A 166 10.76 -15.21 -20.28
N VAL A 167 10.28 -14.79 -19.11
CA VAL A 167 11.04 -14.83 -17.86
C VAL A 167 10.40 -15.85 -16.93
N HIS A 168 11.22 -16.66 -16.29
CA HIS A 168 10.77 -17.70 -15.36
C HIS A 168 11.42 -17.46 -14.01
N ALA A 169 10.62 -17.40 -12.95
CA ALA A 169 11.12 -17.33 -11.58
C ALA A 169 10.54 -18.49 -10.77
N TRP A 170 11.39 -19.34 -10.22
CA TRP A 170 10.95 -20.54 -9.50
C TRP A 170 11.96 -20.96 -8.41
N SER A 171 11.53 -21.81 -7.49
CA SER A 171 12.35 -22.27 -6.37
C SER A 171 12.72 -23.75 -6.51
N PRO A 172 14.01 -24.13 -6.43
CA PRO A 172 14.41 -25.53 -6.25
C PRO A 172 13.83 -26.16 -4.98
N ASP A 173 13.55 -25.34 -3.97
CA ASP A 173 12.93 -25.74 -2.70
C ASP A 173 11.40 -25.75 -2.75
N ASP A 174 10.78 -25.66 -3.94
CA ASP A 174 9.33 -25.82 -4.09
C ASP A 174 8.93 -27.28 -3.84
N VAL A 175 8.43 -27.53 -2.63
CA VAL A 175 7.95 -28.85 -2.19
C VAL A 175 6.51 -29.13 -2.60
N ASP A 176 5.76 -28.09 -3.00
CA ASP A 176 4.34 -28.24 -3.34
C ASP A 176 4.19 -28.74 -4.79
N TYR A 177 5.06 -28.28 -5.72
CA TYR A 177 5.08 -28.69 -7.13
C TYR A 177 6.50 -28.98 -7.65
N PRO A 178 7.17 -30.02 -7.11
CA PRO A 178 8.59 -30.27 -7.36
C PRO A 178 8.89 -30.50 -8.85
N GLY A 179 9.71 -29.63 -9.42
CA GLY A 179 10.23 -29.75 -10.79
C GLY A 179 9.23 -29.37 -11.91
N GLU A 180 8.01 -28.95 -11.60
CA GLU A 180 7.04 -28.56 -12.62
C GLU A 180 7.45 -27.29 -13.38
N SER A 181 8.00 -26.29 -12.68
CA SER A 181 8.48 -25.06 -13.32
C SER A 181 9.61 -25.32 -14.32
N ILE A 182 10.47 -26.32 -14.07
CA ILE A 182 11.52 -26.74 -15.00
C ILE A 182 10.92 -27.34 -16.27
N GLU A 183 9.86 -28.14 -16.12
CA GLU A 183 9.15 -28.70 -17.28
C GLU A 183 8.54 -27.58 -18.13
N VAL A 184 7.90 -26.59 -17.50
CA VAL A 184 7.35 -25.42 -18.23
C VAL A 184 8.46 -24.58 -18.88
N LEU A 185 9.57 -24.34 -18.19
CA LEU A 185 10.74 -23.66 -18.75
C LEU A 185 11.27 -24.34 -20.02
N ARG A 186 11.26 -25.68 -20.06
CA ARG A 186 11.69 -26.49 -21.21
C ARG A 186 10.70 -26.45 -22.39
N MET A 187 9.45 -26.05 -22.14
CA MET A 187 8.45 -25.80 -23.21
C MET A 187 8.65 -24.44 -23.90
N CYS A 188 9.49 -23.55 -23.35
CA CYS A 188 9.89 -22.28 -23.96
C CYS A 188 11.20 -22.42 -24.74
N VAL A 189 11.33 -21.71 -25.87
CA VAL A 189 12.57 -21.71 -26.67
C VAL A 189 13.74 -21.16 -25.85
N SER A 190 14.85 -21.91 -25.80
CA SER A 190 16.00 -21.60 -24.93
C SER A 190 16.68 -20.27 -25.24
N SER A 191 16.70 -19.85 -26.51
CA SER A 191 17.32 -18.58 -26.92
C SER A 191 16.51 -17.33 -26.57
N ARG A 192 15.28 -17.49 -26.06
CA ARG A 192 14.35 -16.39 -25.75
C ARG A 192 13.80 -16.46 -24.32
N ARG A 193 14.39 -17.28 -23.47
CA ARG A 193 13.97 -17.41 -22.07
C ARG A 193 15.07 -16.95 -21.12
N VAL A 194 14.66 -16.33 -20.02
CA VAL A 194 15.51 -16.02 -18.87
C VAL A 194 15.01 -16.82 -17.68
N GLU A 195 15.92 -17.50 -17.01
CA GLU A 195 15.63 -18.32 -15.83
C GLU A 195 16.23 -17.67 -14.59
N ILE A 196 15.46 -17.64 -13.51
CA ILE A 196 15.83 -17.09 -12.22
C ILE A 196 15.36 -18.06 -11.15
N THR A 197 16.27 -18.43 -10.27
CA THR A 197 15.97 -19.30 -9.13
C THR A 197 15.94 -18.50 -7.84
N HIS A 198 15.03 -18.83 -6.92
CA HIS A 198 14.93 -18.22 -5.60
C HIS A 198 14.78 -19.26 -4.49
N SER A 199 15.03 -18.89 -3.23
CA SER A 199 14.98 -19.82 -2.08
C SER A 199 13.68 -19.75 -1.27
N MET A 200 12.57 -19.30 -1.87
CA MET A 200 11.33 -18.98 -1.16
C MET A 200 10.24 -20.06 -1.25
N GLY A 201 10.55 -21.23 -1.80
CA GLY A 201 9.56 -22.28 -2.05
C GLY A 201 8.51 -21.84 -3.09
N HIS A 202 7.27 -22.30 -2.93
CA HIS A 202 6.15 -21.96 -3.83
C HIS A 202 5.61 -20.55 -3.55
N SER A 203 6.38 -19.51 -3.90
CA SER A 203 6.03 -18.11 -3.61
C SER A 203 6.59 -17.15 -4.64
N VAL A 204 5.91 -16.03 -4.85
CA VAL A 204 6.42 -14.93 -5.67
C VAL A 204 7.63 -14.29 -4.97
N PRO A 205 8.77 -14.09 -5.64
CA PRO A 205 9.89 -13.35 -5.07
C PRO A 205 9.46 -11.95 -4.65
N PHE A 206 9.61 -11.60 -3.37
CA PHE A 206 9.13 -10.32 -2.83
C PHE A 206 10.21 -9.48 -2.13
N GLN A 207 11.44 -9.99 -1.99
CA GLN A 207 12.54 -9.27 -1.36
C GLN A 207 13.91 -9.78 -1.82
N GLY A 208 14.96 -9.03 -1.46
CA GLY A 208 16.35 -9.46 -1.67
C GLY A 208 16.83 -9.34 -3.12
N GLU A 209 17.98 -9.96 -3.38
CA GLU A 209 18.65 -9.90 -4.69
C GLU A 209 17.84 -10.60 -5.79
N GLU A 210 17.13 -11.67 -5.44
CA GLU A 210 16.31 -12.48 -6.35
C GLU A 210 15.18 -11.65 -6.99
N LEU A 211 14.49 -10.82 -6.18
CA LEU A 211 13.49 -9.86 -6.66
C LEU A 211 14.10 -8.86 -7.67
N ILE A 212 15.29 -8.34 -7.37
CA ILE A 212 15.97 -7.35 -8.22
C ILE A 212 16.39 -8.00 -9.55
N GLN A 213 16.92 -9.23 -9.50
CA GLN A 213 17.26 -9.99 -10.70
C GLN A 213 16.03 -10.24 -11.56
N PHE A 214 14.90 -10.58 -10.93
CA PHE A 214 13.64 -10.80 -11.63
C PHE A 214 13.09 -9.54 -12.29
N ALA A 215 13.05 -8.42 -11.57
CA ALA A 215 12.65 -7.14 -12.14
C ALA A 215 13.55 -6.71 -13.31
N LYS A 216 14.88 -6.89 -13.18
CA LYS A 216 15.84 -6.58 -14.26
C LYS A 216 15.63 -7.44 -15.50
N ALA A 217 15.38 -8.74 -15.32
CA ALA A 217 15.12 -9.65 -16.44
C ALA A 217 13.84 -9.27 -17.18
N MET A 218 12.76 -8.94 -16.44
CA MET A 218 11.53 -8.45 -17.03
C MET A 218 11.73 -7.12 -17.79
N ALA A 219 12.39 -6.14 -17.17
CA ALA A 219 12.67 -4.86 -17.81
C ALA A 219 13.49 -5.03 -19.09
N THR A 220 14.53 -5.87 -19.05
CA THR A 220 15.38 -6.18 -20.21
C THR A 220 14.55 -6.82 -21.32
N MET A 221 13.70 -7.80 -20.99
CA MET A 221 12.80 -8.46 -21.94
C MET A 221 11.88 -7.45 -22.65
N LEU A 222 11.33 -6.49 -21.91
CA LEU A 222 10.41 -5.48 -22.46
C LEU A 222 11.11 -4.47 -23.36
N LEU A 223 12.35 -4.08 -23.02
CA LEU A 223 13.18 -3.23 -23.89
C LEU A 223 13.50 -3.89 -25.24
N PHE A 224 13.65 -5.22 -25.28
CA PHE A 224 13.83 -5.95 -26.54
C PHE A 224 12.58 -5.95 -27.42
N ILE A 225 11.39 -5.78 -26.84
CA ILE A 225 10.11 -5.75 -27.57
C ILE A 225 9.85 -4.35 -28.16
N HIS A 226 10.38 -3.30 -27.53
CA HIS A 226 10.28 -1.91 -27.99
C HIS A 226 11.68 -1.31 -28.29
N PRO A 227 12.24 -1.50 -29.51
CA PRO A 227 13.63 -1.17 -29.82
C PRO A 227 13.98 0.33 -29.95
N VAL A 228 13.07 1.26 -29.58
CA VAL A 228 13.27 2.72 -29.80
C VAL A 228 14.35 3.33 -28.89
N PHE A 229 14.73 2.66 -27.80
CA PHE A 229 15.64 3.24 -26.79
C PHE A 229 17.13 3.30 -27.20
N LEU A 230 17.54 2.66 -28.30
CA LEU A 230 18.97 2.57 -28.67
C LEU A 230 19.50 3.70 -29.58
N GLN A 231 18.66 4.64 -30.05
CA GLN A 231 19.10 5.73 -30.93
C GLN A 231 19.29 7.09 -30.24
N MET A 232 19.05 7.20 -28.93
CA MET A 232 19.22 8.46 -28.18
C MET A 232 20.34 8.41 -27.12
N ALA A 233 21.25 7.44 -27.17
CA ALA A 233 22.41 7.40 -26.28
C ALA A 233 23.59 8.19 -26.89
N PRO A 234 24.01 9.34 -26.33
CA PRO A 234 25.29 9.93 -26.68
C PRO A 234 26.41 9.09 -26.05
N GLN A 235 27.45 8.83 -26.85
CA GLN A 235 28.68 8.20 -26.41
C GLN A 235 29.42 9.02 -25.34
N SER A 236 29.91 8.31 -24.33
CA SER A 236 31.09 8.59 -23.51
C SER A 236 31.50 10.06 -23.33
N GLN A 237 30.80 10.75 -22.43
CA GLN A 237 31.45 11.49 -21.36
C GLN A 237 30.69 11.12 -20.09
N ALA A 238 31.37 10.77 -19.01
CA ALA A 238 30.72 10.51 -17.74
C ALA A 238 29.84 11.73 -17.42
N PRO A 239 28.50 11.61 -17.43
CA PRO A 239 27.66 12.73 -17.06
C PRO A 239 27.97 13.04 -15.60
N PRO A 240 27.98 14.32 -15.18
CA PRO A 240 27.94 14.61 -13.76
C PRO A 240 26.76 13.83 -13.18
N THR A 241 27.00 13.09 -12.10
CA THR A 241 25.97 12.36 -11.34
C THR A 241 24.67 13.17 -11.40
N PRO A 242 23.60 12.67 -12.04
CA PRO A 242 22.33 13.38 -12.01
C PRO A 242 21.99 13.50 -10.53
N SER A 243 21.82 14.72 -10.05
CA SER A 243 21.21 14.98 -8.75
C SER A 243 19.93 14.16 -8.73
N LEU A 244 19.91 13.12 -7.90
CA LEU A 244 18.89 12.04 -7.85
C LEU A 244 17.53 12.54 -7.35
N HIS A 245 17.36 13.84 -7.32
CA HIS A 245 16.18 14.55 -6.93
C HIS A 245 16.07 15.74 -7.88
N PRO A 246 14.88 16.07 -8.40
CA PRO A 246 14.64 17.50 -8.64
C PRO A 246 14.93 18.19 -7.31
N ASP A 247 15.66 19.30 -7.29
CA ASP A 247 15.85 20.15 -6.08
C ASP A 247 14.51 20.71 -5.53
N GLU A 248 13.40 20.15 -5.99
CA GLU A 248 12.03 20.53 -5.71
C GLU A 248 11.42 19.55 -4.71
N ILE A 249 10.67 20.10 -3.76
CA ILE A 249 9.95 19.33 -2.75
C ILE A 249 8.71 18.71 -3.41
N SER A 250 8.43 17.44 -3.13
CA SER A 250 7.23 16.77 -3.63
C SER A 250 5.97 17.58 -3.33
N HIS A 251 5.11 17.75 -4.33
CA HIS A 251 3.87 18.52 -4.20
C HIS A 251 3.02 18.07 -3.01
N SER A 252 2.96 16.75 -2.74
CA SER A 252 2.24 16.20 -1.59
C SER A 252 2.81 16.67 -0.25
N TYR A 253 4.14 16.76 -0.14
CA TYR A 253 4.79 17.27 1.06
C TYR A 253 4.69 18.80 1.19
N VAL A 254 4.66 19.55 0.07
CA VAL A 254 4.35 20.98 0.10
C VAL A 254 2.96 21.23 0.68
N VAL A 255 1.95 20.47 0.21
CA VAL A 255 0.59 20.54 0.76
C VAL A 255 0.56 20.15 2.24
N PHE A 256 1.23 19.06 2.61
CA PHE A 256 1.28 18.59 3.99
C PHE A 256 1.96 19.58 4.95
N ILE A 257 3.07 20.18 4.55
CA ILE A 257 3.75 21.25 5.29
C ILE A 257 2.84 22.47 5.41
N GLY A 258 2.13 22.86 4.33
CA GLY A 258 1.17 23.96 4.33
C GLY A 258 0.06 23.77 5.36
N ILE A 259 -0.58 22.60 5.36
CA ILE A 259 -1.64 22.25 6.32
C ILE A 259 -1.08 22.23 7.75
N THR A 260 0.06 21.57 7.96
CA THR A 260 0.68 21.47 9.29
C THR A 260 1.08 22.84 9.83
N SER A 261 1.60 23.72 8.97
CA SER A 261 1.95 25.10 9.33
C SER A 261 0.72 25.91 9.72
N ALA A 262 -0.36 25.82 8.92
CA ALA A 262 -1.62 26.50 9.22
C ALA A 262 -2.23 26.03 10.54
N MET A 263 -2.25 24.72 10.80
CA MET A 263 -2.75 24.16 12.05
C MET A 263 -1.87 24.52 13.25
N THR A 264 -0.55 24.54 13.09
CA THR A 264 0.38 24.97 14.15
C THR A 264 0.23 26.46 14.46
N ALA A 265 0.00 27.29 13.44
CA ALA A 265 -0.29 28.72 13.62
C ALA A 265 -1.62 28.93 14.36
N LEU A 266 -2.66 28.18 14.00
CA LEU A 266 -3.95 28.20 14.72
C LEU A 266 -3.77 27.75 16.18
N ALA A 267 -3.05 26.64 16.42
CA ALA A 267 -2.74 26.17 17.77
C ALA A 267 -1.98 27.24 18.58
N THR A 268 -1.04 27.93 17.95
CA THR A 268 -0.29 29.05 18.56
C THR A 268 -1.22 30.19 18.96
N ALA A 269 -2.12 30.61 18.05
CA ALA A 269 -3.12 31.64 18.36
C ALA A 269 -4.03 31.21 19.52
N CYS A 270 -4.47 29.94 19.55
CA CYS A 270 -5.27 29.40 20.64
C CYS A 270 -4.51 29.37 21.98
N VAL A 271 -3.23 28.98 21.98
CA VAL A 271 -2.39 28.98 23.20
C VAL A 271 -2.14 30.41 23.68
N ILE A 272 -1.82 31.36 22.78
CA ILE A 272 -1.68 32.77 23.14
C ILE A 272 -2.98 33.32 23.73
N ALA A 273 -4.11 33.08 23.08
CA ALA A 273 -5.42 33.49 23.58
C ALA A 273 -5.73 32.87 24.95
N ARG A 274 -5.33 31.61 25.16
CA ARG A 274 -5.47 30.92 26.45
C ARG A 274 -4.65 31.63 27.53
N PHE A 275 -3.35 31.85 27.32
CA PHE A 275 -2.49 32.53 28.30
C PHE A 275 -2.96 33.96 28.56
N ALA A 276 -3.34 34.71 27.52
CA ALA A 276 -3.88 36.07 27.66
C ALA A 276 -5.20 36.09 28.46
N SER A 277 -6.08 35.12 28.24
CA SER A 277 -7.32 34.95 29.01
C SER A 277 -7.03 34.60 30.47
N ARG A 278 -6.07 33.71 30.73
CA ARG A 278 -5.68 33.29 32.09
C ARG A 278 -5.08 34.43 32.88
N LEU A 279 -4.17 35.22 32.29
CA LEU A 279 -3.62 36.41 32.93
C LEU A 279 -4.69 37.41 33.41
N LYS A 280 -5.88 37.40 32.81
CA LYS A 280 -7.01 38.27 33.19
C LYS A 280 -8.06 37.61 34.09
N THR A 281 -8.11 36.29 34.20
CA THR A 281 -9.23 35.58 34.85
C THR A 281 -8.81 34.69 36.02
N ILE A 282 -7.83 33.79 35.82
CA ILE A 282 -7.44 32.77 36.80
C ILE A 282 -5.95 32.49 36.66
N SER A 283 -5.25 32.24 37.77
CA SER A 283 -3.83 31.85 37.79
C SER A 283 -3.51 30.69 36.84
N LEU A 284 -2.30 30.73 36.28
CA LEU A 284 -1.75 29.65 35.46
C LEU A 284 -1.59 28.37 36.27
N TRP A 285 -1.79 27.23 35.62
CA TRP A 285 -1.68 25.91 36.25
C TRP A 285 -1.09 24.89 35.28
N TRP A 286 -0.93 23.65 35.74
CA TRP A 286 -0.28 22.59 34.97
C TRP A 286 -0.94 22.29 33.62
N ASP A 287 -2.24 22.54 33.46
CA ASP A 287 -2.93 22.40 32.18
C ASP A 287 -2.44 23.40 31.12
N ASP A 288 -2.11 24.63 31.53
CA ASP A 288 -1.59 25.69 30.66
C ASP A 288 -0.13 25.40 30.24
N TRP A 289 0.68 24.85 31.15
CA TRP A 289 2.06 24.45 30.84
C TRP A 289 2.13 23.19 29.97
N ALA A 290 1.24 22.21 30.19
CA ALA A 290 1.18 21.00 29.37
C ALA A 290 0.79 21.30 27.92
N ILE A 291 -0.16 22.23 27.68
CA ILE A 291 -0.51 22.63 26.31
C ILE A 291 0.59 23.45 25.64
N LEU A 292 1.31 24.28 26.40
CA LEU A 292 2.48 25.00 25.88
C LEU A 292 3.60 24.01 25.49
N ALA A 293 3.86 23.00 26.34
CA ALA A 293 4.81 21.94 26.01
C ALA A 293 4.38 21.17 24.76
N SER A 294 3.10 20.79 24.64
CA SER A 294 2.54 20.19 23.42
C SER A 294 2.79 21.07 22.18
N LEU A 295 2.58 22.38 22.29
CA LEU A 295 2.87 23.32 21.18
C LEU A 295 4.36 23.34 20.79
N VAL A 296 5.28 23.27 21.77
CA VAL A 296 6.72 23.18 21.48
C VAL A 296 7.03 21.90 20.70
N PHE A 297 6.46 20.75 21.08
CA PHE A 297 6.60 19.50 20.32
C PHE A 297 5.90 19.58 18.95
N ALA A 298 4.79 20.32 18.80
CA ALA A 298 4.15 20.56 17.50
C ALA A 298 5.05 21.36 16.55
N TYR A 299 5.76 22.37 17.06
CA TYR A 299 6.81 23.05 16.27
C TYR A 299 7.97 22.12 15.93
N GLY A 300 8.36 21.24 16.85
CA GLY A 300 9.32 20.16 16.59
C GLY A 300 8.87 19.28 15.42
N PHE A 301 7.61 18.83 15.44
CA PHE A 301 7.00 18.00 14.40
C PHE A 301 6.96 18.72 13.05
N LEU A 302 6.57 20.00 13.02
CA LEU A 302 6.62 20.82 11.81
C LEU A 302 8.05 20.91 11.27
N THR A 303 9.02 21.15 12.15
CA THR A 303 10.43 21.26 11.77
C THR A 303 10.95 19.95 11.19
N THR A 304 10.70 18.81 11.84
CA THR A 304 11.11 17.50 11.32
C THR A 304 10.36 17.12 10.05
N THR A 305 9.11 17.53 9.87
CA THR A 305 8.37 17.35 8.61
C THR A 305 9.01 18.13 7.47
N VAL A 306 9.42 19.37 7.69
CA VAL A 306 10.19 20.17 6.72
C VAL A 306 11.54 19.51 6.42
N LEU A 307 12.25 19.00 7.43
CA LEU A 307 13.54 18.31 7.25
C LEU A 307 13.39 16.99 6.47
N VAL A 308 12.34 16.21 6.75
CA VAL A 308 11.99 15.00 6.00
C VAL A 308 11.77 15.33 4.53
N ALA A 309 11.08 16.42 4.22
CA ALA A 309 10.82 16.85 2.85
C ALA A 309 12.07 17.39 2.13
N THR A 310 12.83 18.27 2.79
CA THR A 310 13.96 19.01 2.20
C THR A 310 15.29 18.25 2.22
N VAL A 311 15.59 17.54 3.30
CA VAL A 311 16.85 16.81 3.50
C VAL A 311 16.67 15.32 3.25
N GLY A 312 15.51 14.78 3.66
CA GLY A 312 15.16 13.37 3.43
C GLY A 312 14.72 13.11 1.98
N GLY A 313 14.20 14.12 1.27
CA GLY A 313 13.64 13.94 -0.07
C GLY A 313 12.28 13.25 -0.07
N ALA A 314 11.49 13.45 0.99
CA ALA A 314 10.21 12.78 1.15
C ALA A 314 9.18 13.15 0.10
N GLY A 315 8.31 12.20 -0.21
CA GLY A 315 7.22 12.35 -1.19
C GLY A 315 7.57 11.88 -2.60
N TYR A 316 8.74 11.27 -2.76
CA TYR A 316 9.16 10.50 -3.92
C TYR A 316 9.23 9.01 -3.58
N HIS A 317 9.23 8.15 -4.58
CA HIS A 317 9.22 6.71 -4.33
C HIS A 317 10.56 6.26 -3.73
N ILE A 318 10.55 5.28 -2.81
CA ILE A 318 11.78 4.82 -2.10
C ILE A 318 12.92 4.40 -3.05
N SER A 319 12.57 3.99 -4.27
CA SER A 319 13.52 3.64 -5.34
C SER A 319 14.35 4.81 -5.86
N GLU A 320 13.91 6.04 -5.66
CA GLU A 320 14.59 7.27 -6.08
C GLU A 320 15.66 7.70 -5.06
N TYR A 321 15.73 7.03 -3.90
CA TYR A 321 16.63 7.39 -2.81
C TYR A 321 17.97 6.69 -3.00
N SER A 322 19.06 7.45 -2.85
CA SER A 322 20.35 6.83 -2.52
C SER A 322 20.28 6.18 -1.12
N LEU A 323 21.05 5.12 -0.88
CA LEU A 323 21.09 4.46 0.44
C LEU A 323 21.41 5.44 1.59
N ALA A 324 22.33 6.39 1.35
CA ALA A 324 22.70 7.42 2.32
C ALA A 324 21.56 8.42 2.58
N GLN A 325 20.74 8.71 1.56
CA GLN A 325 19.58 9.58 1.70
C GLN A 325 18.41 8.86 2.37
N LEU A 326 18.18 7.59 2.03
CA LEU A 326 17.19 6.75 2.69
C LEU A 326 17.49 6.61 4.18
N GLU A 327 18.76 6.42 4.55
CA GLU A 327 19.18 6.42 5.95
C GLU A 327 18.86 7.75 6.66
N LYS A 328 19.12 8.89 6.02
CA LYS A 328 18.75 10.22 6.57
C LYS A 328 17.23 10.33 6.73
N TYR A 329 16.47 9.96 5.71
CA TYR A 329 15.01 9.96 5.75
C TYR A 329 14.49 9.13 6.92
N LEU A 330 14.95 7.88 7.07
CA LEU A 330 14.51 6.97 8.13
C LEU A 330 14.85 7.50 9.53
N LYS A 331 16.03 8.11 9.71
CA LYS A 331 16.41 8.78 10.97
C LYS A 331 15.50 9.95 11.32
N ILE A 332 15.23 10.83 10.36
CA ILE A 332 14.38 12.00 10.59
C ILE A 332 12.92 11.56 10.76
N ALA A 333 12.46 10.54 10.03
CA ALA A 333 11.12 9.97 10.16
C ALA A 333 10.90 9.34 11.55
N LEU A 334 11.89 8.62 12.10
CA LEU A 334 11.83 8.11 13.47
C LEU A 334 11.68 9.27 14.47
N ALA A 335 12.52 10.30 14.36
CA ALA A 335 12.43 11.48 15.21
C ALA A 335 11.06 12.16 15.09
N ASN A 336 10.55 12.31 13.87
CA ASN A 336 9.25 12.90 13.58
C ASN A 336 8.10 12.16 14.30
N ASN A 337 8.09 10.82 14.24
CA ASN A 337 7.08 10.00 14.90
C ASN A 337 7.14 10.07 16.43
N VAL A 338 8.35 10.06 17.01
CA VAL A 338 8.52 10.17 18.48
C VAL A 338 8.09 11.55 18.98
N ILE A 339 8.46 12.62 18.27
CA ILE A 339 8.06 13.99 18.60
C ILE A 339 6.54 14.17 18.46
N TYR A 340 5.94 13.62 17.41
CA TYR A 340 4.49 13.62 17.22
C TYR A 340 3.77 12.92 18.38
N ASN A 341 4.23 11.72 18.77
CA ASN A 341 3.68 10.97 19.91
C ASN A 341 3.73 11.77 21.23
N ALA A 342 4.82 12.52 21.45
CA ALA A 342 4.94 13.41 22.60
C ALA A 342 3.92 14.57 22.53
N SER A 343 3.78 15.21 21.35
CA SER A 343 2.86 16.31 21.13
C SER A 343 1.41 15.93 21.43
N ILE A 344 0.93 14.80 20.86
CA ILE A 344 -0.45 14.32 21.06
C ILE A 344 -0.72 13.88 22.50
N THR A 345 0.28 13.30 23.17
CA THR A 345 0.13 12.85 24.56
C THR A 345 0.01 14.06 25.48
N LEU A 346 0.84 15.09 25.28
CA LEU A 346 0.83 16.30 26.10
C LEU A 346 -0.45 17.13 25.90
N SER A 347 -1.02 17.18 24.69
CA SER A 347 -2.31 17.84 24.46
C SER A 347 -3.44 17.14 25.22
N LYS A 348 -3.47 15.80 25.19
CA LYS A 348 -4.42 14.97 25.97
C LYS A 348 -4.22 15.14 27.47
N ALA A 349 -2.96 15.20 27.92
CA ALA A 349 -2.63 15.45 29.32
C ALA A 349 -3.12 16.83 29.79
N SER A 350 -3.00 17.87 28.96
CA SER A 350 -3.55 19.21 29.27
C SER A 350 -5.06 19.19 29.49
N VAL A 351 -5.81 18.46 28.66
CA VAL A 351 -7.27 18.30 28.81
C VAL A 351 -7.62 17.56 30.11
N LEU A 352 -6.92 16.47 30.43
CA LEU A 352 -7.13 15.74 31.68
C LEU A 352 -6.80 16.57 32.93
N LEU A 353 -5.71 17.34 32.90
CA LEU A 353 -5.35 18.28 33.97
C LEU A 353 -6.40 19.39 34.13
N PHE A 354 -6.94 19.89 33.01
CA PHE A 354 -8.03 20.85 33.02
C PHE A 354 -9.31 20.25 33.65
N TYR A 355 -9.68 19.01 33.33
CA TYR A 355 -10.80 18.32 33.97
C TYR A 355 -10.56 18.11 35.46
N ARG A 356 -9.35 17.72 35.84
CA ARG A 356 -8.97 17.52 37.23
C ARG A 356 -9.12 18.80 38.05
N ARG A 357 -8.80 19.94 37.45
CA ARG A 357 -8.94 21.28 38.04
C ARG A 357 -10.40 21.71 38.12
N MET A 358 -11.15 21.61 37.02
CA MET A 358 -12.54 22.09 36.92
C MET A 358 -13.52 21.25 37.75
N PHE A 359 -13.34 19.94 37.81
CA PHE A 359 -14.25 19.02 38.51
C PHE A 359 -13.59 18.34 39.72
N SER A 360 -12.63 19.01 40.36
CA SER A 360 -11.89 18.48 41.52
C SER A 360 -12.75 18.03 42.69
N VAL A 361 -13.98 18.54 42.80
CA VAL A 361 -14.94 18.26 43.87
C VAL A 361 -15.57 16.86 43.75
N ASP A 362 -15.72 16.34 42.53
CA ASP A 362 -16.31 15.01 42.33
C ASP A 362 -15.25 13.91 42.39
N ARG A 363 -15.28 13.15 43.49
CA ARG A 363 -14.34 12.04 43.71
C ARG A 363 -14.38 10.98 42.61
N ARG A 364 -15.55 10.69 42.02
CA ARG A 364 -15.66 9.65 40.98
C ARG A 364 -14.97 10.09 39.68
N LEU A 365 -15.30 11.28 39.19
CA LEU A 365 -14.66 11.84 38.01
C LEU A 365 -13.16 12.07 38.23
N ALA A 366 -12.74 12.51 39.42
CA ALA A 366 -11.32 12.67 39.74
C ALA A 366 -10.56 11.33 39.68
N ILE A 367 -11.15 10.23 40.16
CA ILE A 367 -10.56 8.88 40.04
C ILE A 367 -10.49 8.47 38.58
N SER A 368 -11.57 8.63 37.81
CA SER A 368 -11.58 8.29 36.38
C SER A 368 -10.53 9.07 35.59
N VAL A 369 -10.40 10.38 35.83
CA VAL A 369 -9.37 11.23 35.21
C VAL A 369 -7.96 10.74 35.56
N ASN A 370 -7.70 10.37 36.81
CA ASN A 370 -6.39 9.84 37.23
C ASN A 370 -6.09 8.48 36.58
N ILE A 371 -7.08 7.59 36.44
CA ILE A 371 -6.92 6.31 35.74
C ILE A 371 -6.62 6.54 34.26
N THR A 372 -7.38 7.41 33.59
CA THR A 372 -7.13 7.74 32.18
C THR A 372 -5.76 8.39 32.00
N ALA A 373 -5.32 9.26 32.92
CA ALA A 373 -3.99 9.85 32.90
C ALA A 373 -2.89 8.78 33.07
N PHE A 374 -3.09 7.79 33.96
CA PHE A 374 -2.17 6.68 34.12
C PHE A 374 -2.05 5.84 32.84
N ILE A 375 -3.18 5.52 32.19
CA ILE A 375 -3.20 4.79 30.92
C ILE A 375 -2.51 5.61 29.82
N LEU A 376 -2.74 6.93 29.76
CA LEU A 376 -2.11 7.83 28.80
C LEU A 376 -0.58 7.85 28.94
N VAL A 377 -0.08 7.91 30.19
CA VAL A 377 1.37 7.84 30.46
C VAL A 377 1.93 6.47 30.06
N GLY A 378 1.22 5.38 30.37
CA GLY A 378 1.62 4.03 29.94
C GLY A 378 1.68 3.91 28.41
N TYR A 379 0.69 4.44 27.70
CA TYR A 379 0.66 4.52 26.24
C TYR A 379 1.86 5.28 25.69
N PHE A 380 2.21 6.43 26.26
CA PHE A 380 3.35 7.23 25.81
C PHE A 380 4.66 6.44 25.84
N PHE A 381 4.96 5.76 26.96
CA PHE A 381 6.17 4.97 27.09
C PHE A 381 6.15 3.72 26.21
N ALA A 382 5.00 3.04 26.09
CA ALA A 382 4.85 1.87 25.23
C ALA A 382 5.02 2.23 23.74
N ALA A 383 4.40 3.32 23.28
CA ALA A 383 4.51 3.82 21.92
C ALA A 383 5.94 4.31 21.62
N ALA A 384 6.53 5.12 22.50
CA ALA A 384 7.91 5.58 22.34
C ALA A 384 8.90 4.40 22.32
N GLY A 385 8.72 3.43 23.21
CA GLY A 385 9.52 2.21 23.25
C GLY A 385 9.38 1.38 21.98
N GLY A 386 8.16 1.16 21.49
CA GLY A 386 7.93 0.41 20.25
C GLY A 386 8.45 1.11 19.00
N LEU A 387 8.44 2.45 18.96
CA LEU A 387 9.03 3.24 17.87
C LEU A 387 10.57 3.18 17.91
N ILE A 388 11.18 3.36 19.08
CA ILE A 388 12.65 3.43 19.22
C ILE A 388 13.29 2.04 19.15
N PHE A 389 12.65 1.02 19.71
CA PHE A 389 13.17 -0.34 19.82
C PHE A 389 12.46 -1.32 18.87
N SER A 390 11.96 -0.83 17.72
CA SER A 390 11.20 -1.67 16.78
C SER A 390 12.08 -2.76 16.13
N ASN A 391 13.39 -2.54 16.04
CA ASN A 391 14.34 -3.49 15.47
C ASN A 391 15.45 -3.86 16.45
N ASN A 392 15.99 -5.07 16.30
CA ASN A 392 17.18 -5.54 17.00
C ASN A 392 18.25 -5.97 15.99
N PRO A 393 19.39 -5.26 15.88
CA PRO A 393 19.76 -4.04 16.62
C PRO A 393 18.99 -2.80 16.13
N ILE A 394 18.87 -1.76 16.98
CA ILE A 394 18.17 -0.49 16.67
C ILE A 394 18.69 0.14 15.37
N VAL A 395 20.00 0.03 15.11
CA VAL A 395 20.66 0.55 13.90
C VAL A 395 20.04 -0.01 12.60
N GLY A 396 19.45 -1.21 12.66
CA GLY A 396 18.75 -1.82 11.53
C GLY A 396 17.48 -1.07 11.09
N GLN A 397 16.99 -0.11 11.88
CA GLN A 397 15.86 0.75 11.48
C GLN A 397 16.20 1.74 10.35
N TRP A 398 17.47 2.16 10.25
CA TRP A 398 17.92 3.13 9.24
C TRP A 398 19.08 2.63 8.39
N ASN A 399 19.82 1.62 8.85
CA ASN A 399 20.85 0.95 8.06
C ASN A 399 20.35 -0.43 7.60
N LEU A 400 19.80 -0.48 6.39
CA LEU A 400 19.24 -1.68 5.79
C LEU A 400 20.28 -2.75 5.45
N ALA A 401 21.59 -2.41 5.49
CA ALA A 401 22.66 -3.38 5.27
C ALA A 401 22.94 -4.25 6.51
N VAL A 402 22.40 -3.88 7.68
CA VAL A 402 22.54 -4.64 8.91
C VAL A 402 21.37 -5.62 9.03
N PRO A 403 21.63 -6.95 9.05
CA PRO A 403 20.59 -7.92 9.35
C PRO A 403 19.94 -7.59 10.69
N SER A 404 18.63 -7.35 10.70
CA SER A 404 17.89 -7.03 11.91
C SER A 404 16.57 -7.78 11.95
N THR A 405 16.13 -8.13 13.16
CA THR A 405 14.75 -8.57 13.39
C THR A 405 13.90 -7.35 13.69
N SER A 406 12.64 -7.35 13.26
CA SER A 406 11.70 -6.26 13.51
C SER A 406 10.41 -6.75 14.12
N ILE A 407 9.76 -5.92 14.94
CA ILE A 407 8.39 -6.16 15.37
C ILE A 407 7.43 -6.16 14.16
N ASN A 408 6.24 -6.72 14.33
CA ASN A 408 5.20 -6.60 13.31
C ASN A 408 4.72 -5.14 13.24
N ASN A 409 5.28 -4.39 12.29
CA ASN A 409 5.00 -2.96 12.13
C ASN A 409 3.51 -2.68 11.90
N ARG A 410 2.82 -3.48 11.09
CA ARG A 410 1.38 -3.27 10.83
C ARG A 410 0.56 -3.42 12.10
N ALA A 411 0.80 -4.51 12.85
CA ALA A 411 0.11 -4.75 14.12
C ALA A 411 0.43 -3.65 15.15
N PHE A 412 1.68 -3.18 15.21
CA PHE A 412 2.10 -2.09 16.09
C PHE A 412 1.39 -0.78 15.77
N TRP A 413 1.40 -0.35 14.50
CA TRP A 413 0.71 0.88 14.07
C TRP A 413 -0.80 0.80 14.28
N LEU A 414 -1.41 -0.35 13.99
CA LEU A 414 -2.84 -0.58 14.23
C LEU A 414 -3.16 -0.51 15.73
N ALA A 415 -2.37 -1.15 16.59
CA ALA A 415 -2.55 -1.09 18.03
C ALA A 415 -2.39 0.34 18.57
N MET A 416 -1.38 1.07 18.10
CA MET A 416 -1.19 2.48 18.45
C MET A 416 -2.40 3.32 18.06
N ALA A 417 -2.93 3.17 16.85
CA ALA A 417 -4.10 3.89 16.36
C ALA A 417 -5.34 3.59 17.22
N ILE A 418 -5.62 2.30 17.48
CA ILE A 418 -6.76 1.87 18.30
C ILE A 418 -6.71 2.48 19.70
N VAL A 419 -5.56 2.39 20.38
CA VAL A 419 -5.40 2.93 21.74
C VAL A 419 -5.53 4.45 21.73
N ASN A 420 -4.92 5.13 20.75
CA ASN A 420 -4.95 6.58 20.64
C ASN A 420 -6.38 7.11 20.45
N ILE A 421 -7.15 6.52 19.52
CA ILE A 421 -8.56 6.85 19.27
C ILE A 421 -9.43 6.51 20.48
N SER A 422 -9.20 5.36 21.11
CA SER A 422 -9.94 4.98 22.32
C SER A 422 -9.74 5.99 23.44
N LEU A 423 -8.50 6.48 23.63
CA LEU A 423 -8.21 7.55 24.60
C LEU A 423 -8.94 8.85 24.25
N ASP A 424 -9.07 9.22 22.98
CA ASP A 424 -9.85 10.40 22.57
C ASP A 424 -11.32 10.25 22.96
N VAL A 425 -11.95 9.12 22.62
CA VAL A 425 -13.34 8.84 22.98
C VAL A 425 -13.55 8.88 24.50
N ILE A 426 -12.65 8.23 25.26
CA ILE A 426 -12.72 8.20 26.72
C ILE A 426 -12.60 9.61 27.30
N ILE A 427 -11.57 10.37 26.90
CA ILE A 427 -11.34 11.74 27.40
C ILE A 427 -12.54 12.64 27.12
N LEU A 428 -13.14 12.55 25.93
CA LEU A 428 -14.30 13.37 25.58
C LEU A 428 -15.58 12.95 26.30
N ALA A 429 -15.74 11.67 26.63
CA ALA A 429 -16.88 11.13 27.34
C ALA A 429 -16.86 11.46 28.85
N LEU A 430 -15.67 11.54 29.47
CA LEU A 430 -15.50 11.77 30.91
C LEU A 430 -16.34 12.93 31.47
N PRO A 431 -16.31 14.16 30.91
CA PRO A 431 -17.09 15.28 31.46
C PRO A 431 -18.58 15.21 31.10
N GLN A 432 -19.00 14.43 30.09
CA GLN A 432 -20.38 14.44 29.59
C GLN A 432 -21.37 14.02 30.67
N ALA A 433 -21.12 12.89 31.34
CA ALA A 433 -22.01 12.40 32.39
C ALA A 433 -22.29 13.45 33.48
N ARG A 434 -21.32 14.35 33.76
CA ARG A 434 -21.49 15.44 34.73
C ARG A 434 -22.14 16.69 34.15
N VAL A 435 -21.80 17.08 32.93
CA VAL A 435 -22.47 18.19 32.22
C VAL A 435 -23.98 17.96 32.15
N TRP A 436 -24.42 16.72 31.95
CA TRP A 436 -25.84 16.38 31.88
C TRP A 436 -26.56 16.42 33.24
N THR A 437 -25.84 16.27 34.36
CA THR A 437 -26.39 16.41 35.72
C THR A 437 -26.50 17.86 36.21
N LEU A 438 -25.82 18.82 35.57
CA LEU A 438 -25.89 20.24 35.93
C LEU A 438 -27.28 20.82 35.63
N GLN A 439 -27.78 21.73 36.47
CA GLN A 439 -29.08 22.39 36.27
C GLN A 439 -28.99 23.55 35.26
N LEU A 440 -28.60 23.23 34.02
CA LEU A 440 -28.55 24.17 32.90
C LEU A 440 -29.73 23.96 31.94
N SER A 441 -30.10 24.98 31.18
CA SER A 441 -31.09 24.85 30.10
C SER A 441 -30.62 23.84 29.05
N ARG A 442 -31.56 23.09 28.45
CA ARG A 442 -31.24 22.02 27.46
C ARG A 442 -30.35 22.53 26.32
N THR A 443 -30.60 23.75 25.84
CA THR A 443 -29.79 24.40 24.80
C THR A 443 -28.32 24.59 25.23
N ARG A 444 -28.07 25.03 26.47
CA ARG A 444 -26.69 25.21 26.98
C ARG A 444 -25.99 23.87 27.20
N LYS A 445 -26.72 22.84 27.64
CA LYS A 445 -26.19 21.46 27.74
C LYS A 445 -25.75 20.93 26.38
N ILE A 446 -26.60 21.08 25.37
CA ILE A 446 -26.30 20.67 24.00
C ILE A 446 -25.10 21.46 23.47
N LEU A 447 -25.05 22.77 23.68
CA LEU A 447 -23.93 23.61 23.22
C LEU A 447 -22.60 23.21 23.86
N ILE A 448 -22.57 22.97 25.18
CA ILE A 448 -21.38 22.51 25.90
C ILE A 448 -20.98 21.10 25.45
N SER A 449 -21.95 20.19 25.30
CA SER A 449 -21.70 18.83 24.80
C SER A 449 -21.13 18.87 23.38
N LEU A 450 -21.66 19.73 22.51
CA LEU A 450 -21.17 19.96 21.15
C LEU A 450 -19.76 20.55 21.14
N VAL A 451 -19.42 21.50 22.04
CA VAL A 451 -18.05 22.03 22.14
C VAL A 451 -17.06 20.94 22.54
N PHE A 452 -17.43 20.05 23.46
CA PHE A 452 -16.62 18.88 23.81
C PHE A 452 -16.53 17.87 22.65
N LEU A 453 -17.62 17.61 21.93
CA LEU A 453 -17.64 16.69 20.79
C LEU A 453 -16.95 17.25 19.54
N LEU A 454 -16.98 18.58 19.32
CA LEU A 454 -16.25 19.28 18.26
C LEU A 454 -14.73 19.19 18.47
N GLY A 455 -14.27 19.10 19.72
CA GLY A 455 -12.89 18.72 20.03
C GLY A 455 -12.54 17.29 19.57
N GLY A 456 -13.53 16.40 19.47
CA GLY A 456 -13.42 15.03 18.93
C GLY A 456 -13.70 14.89 17.44
N LEU A 457 -14.23 15.93 16.79
CA LEU A 457 -14.32 16.03 15.34
C LEU A 457 -12.99 16.43 14.70
N HIS A 458 -11.87 16.16 15.37
CA HIS A 458 -10.67 15.66 14.67
C HIS A 458 -10.95 14.20 14.24
N LEU A 459 -11.93 14.02 13.37
CA LEU A 459 -11.90 12.91 12.43
C LEU A 459 -10.74 13.22 11.49
N ASP A 460 -9.58 12.74 11.89
CA ASP A 460 -8.59 12.06 11.06
C ASP A 460 -8.62 12.32 9.55
N ASN A 461 -8.54 13.61 9.18
CA ASN A 461 -7.90 14.02 7.93
C ASN A 461 -6.37 14.14 8.10
N GLY A 462 -5.82 13.69 9.24
CA GLY A 462 -4.38 13.68 9.55
C GLY A 462 -3.78 12.30 9.82
N GLY A 463 -4.54 11.33 10.34
CA GLY A 463 -4.10 9.94 10.53
C GLY A 463 -4.38 9.00 9.36
N ASN A 464 -5.23 9.41 8.41
CA ASN A 464 -5.36 8.74 7.10
C ASN A 464 -4.31 9.20 6.07
N GLY A 465 -3.51 10.23 6.37
CA GLY A 465 -2.44 10.73 5.48
C GLY A 465 -1.25 9.77 5.32
N HIS A 466 -1.12 8.76 6.17
CA HIS A 466 -0.09 7.72 6.06
C HIS A 466 -0.62 6.34 5.63
N ILE A 467 -1.92 6.21 5.37
CA ILE A 467 -2.53 4.94 4.93
C ILE A 467 -3.29 5.08 3.59
N HIS A 468 -3.59 6.30 3.11
CA HIS A 468 -4.34 6.50 1.86
C HIS A 468 -3.58 7.11 0.66
N HIS A 469 -2.24 7.16 0.68
CA HIS A 469 -1.48 7.45 -0.56
C HIS A 469 -1.04 6.19 -1.34
N MET A 470 -1.68 5.05 -1.08
CA MET A 470 -1.71 3.92 -2.01
C MET A 470 -3.15 3.72 -2.52
N ARG A 471 -3.31 3.76 -3.86
CA ARG A 471 -4.53 3.70 -4.69
C ARG A 471 -5.27 5.05 -4.81
N LEU A 472 -5.52 5.69 -5.96
CA LEU A 472 -5.36 5.39 -7.39
C LEU A 472 -5.37 6.75 -8.14
N SER A 473 -4.44 6.98 -9.06
CA SER A 473 -4.66 7.87 -10.21
C SER A 473 -4.73 6.95 -11.43
N ALA A 474 -5.94 6.51 -11.74
CA ALA A 474 -6.29 5.93 -13.02
C ALA A 474 -7.58 6.62 -13.47
N ASN A 475 -7.36 7.62 -14.33
CA ASN A 475 -8.22 8.21 -15.35
C ASN A 475 -9.75 8.26 -15.16
N ASP A 476 -10.26 9.47 -15.29
CA ASP A 476 -11.65 9.82 -15.50
C ASP A 476 -12.30 9.18 -16.76
N THR A 477 -13.61 8.92 -16.63
CA THR A 477 -14.71 8.88 -17.64
C THR A 477 -14.89 7.60 -18.50
N TRP A 478 -16.07 6.97 -18.70
CA TRP A 478 -17.48 7.44 -18.79
C TRP A 478 -18.55 6.37 -18.45
N LEU A 479 -19.65 6.85 -17.83
CA LEU A 479 -21.09 6.54 -17.96
C LEU A 479 -21.60 5.18 -18.50
N VAL A 480 -22.36 4.46 -17.64
CA VAL A 480 -23.73 4.00 -17.97
C VAL A 480 -24.67 4.40 -16.82
N GLN A 481 -25.60 5.30 -17.14
CA GLN A 481 -26.71 5.71 -16.29
C GLN A 481 -27.72 4.56 -16.15
N SER A 482 -28.07 4.18 -14.91
CA SER A 482 -29.42 3.69 -14.63
C SER A 482 -30.27 4.88 -14.15
N ARG A 483 -31.38 5.10 -14.84
CA ARG A 483 -32.20 6.32 -14.84
C ARG A 483 -33.09 6.51 -13.61
N GLU A 484 -32.89 5.78 -12.52
CA GLU A 484 -33.77 5.84 -11.33
C GLU A 484 -33.14 6.57 -10.12
N GLY A 485 -31.82 6.81 -10.12
CA GLY A 485 -31.14 7.50 -9.02
C GLY A 485 -31.15 9.03 -9.08
N GLN A 486 -31.42 9.63 -10.25
CA GLN A 486 -31.31 11.08 -10.46
C GLN A 486 -32.58 11.89 -10.13
N GLU A 487 -33.73 11.23 -9.90
CA GLU A 487 -34.93 11.92 -9.42
C GLU A 487 -34.97 12.07 -7.90
N ALA A 488 -34.21 11.24 -7.17
CA ALA A 488 -34.11 11.32 -5.71
C ALA A 488 -33.22 12.46 -5.22
N SER A 489 -32.13 12.80 -5.93
CA SER A 489 -31.19 13.85 -5.48
C SER A 489 -31.68 15.29 -5.74
N ARG A 490 -32.57 15.50 -6.71
CA ARG A 490 -33.14 16.84 -6.99
C ARG A 490 -34.22 17.27 -6.00
N LYS A 491 -34.81 16.36 -5.22
CA LYS A 491 -35.80 16.71 -4.19
C LYS A 491 -35.19 17.13 -2.83
N TRP A 492 -33.90 16.87 -2.59
CA TRP A 492 -33.27 17.19 -1.30
C TRP A 492 -32.58 18.56 -1.26
N ILE A 493 -32.30 19.18 -2.42
CA ILE A 493 -31.58 20.47 -2.49
C ILE A 493 -32.52 21.69 -2.43
N SER A 494 -33.86 21.51 -2.44
CA SER A 494 -34.82 22.63 -2.36
C SER A 494 -35.43 22.87 -0.96
N ILE A 495 -34.88 22.32 0.12
CA ILE A 495 -35.46 22.46 1.48
C ILE A 495 -34.63 23.33 2.44
N TRP A 496 -33.44 23.82 2.06
CA TRP A 496 -32.62 24.68 2.95
C TRP A 496 -32.11 25.95 2.27
N ALA A 497 -33.03 26.68 1.64
CA ALA A 497 -32.88 28.10 1.35
C ALA A 497 -34.08 28.86 1.94
N VAL A 498 -34.09 29.05 3.26
CA VAL A 498 -34.72 30.17 4.01
C VAL A 498 -33.89 30.40 5.26
#